data_AF-A0A163YT01-F1
#
_entry.id   AF-A0A163YT01-F1
#
_cell.length_a   1.000
_cell.length_b   1.000
_cell.length_c   1.000
_cell.angle_alpha   90.00
_cell.angle_beta   90.00
_cell.angle_gamma   90.00
#
_symmetry.space_group_name_H-M   'P 1'
#
loop_
_entity.id
_entity.type
_entity.pdbx_description
1 polymer ?
#
loop_
_entity_poly.entity_id
_entity_poly.type
_entity_poly.pdbx_seq_one_letter_code
_entity_poly.pdbx_strand_id
1 'polypeptide(L)'
;MAFAQVVVQAQASIGTGAILNTGCSVEHDVKLANGVHICPGARLAGLVQVGSCSWIGIGASVIQQICIGDDVTVGAGAAVVRDLPDGVTAVGVPARVFPTV
;
A
#
# COMPACT_ATOMS: atom_id res chain seq x y z
N MET A 1 5.34 -11.27 -7.21
CA MET A 1 5.46 -12.47 -6.34
C MET A 1 4.37 -12.40 -5.29
N ALA A 2 3.69 -13.52 -5.00
CA ALA A 2 2.68 -13.59 -3.95
C ALA A 2 3.07 -14.67 -2.93
N PHE A 3 2.98 -14.34 -1.64
CA PHE A 3 3.28 -15.24 -0.53
C PHE A 3 2.00 -15.88 0.03
N ALA A 4 2.13 -16.69 1.08
CA ALA A 4 1.00 -17.41 1.67
C ALA A 4 -0.08 -16.45 2.21
N GLN A 5 -1.35 -16.83 2.07
CA GLN A 5 -2.52 -16.11 2.60
C GLN A 5 -2.72 -14.70 2.04
N VAL A 6 -2.11 -14.38 0.90
CA VAL A 6 -2.46 -13.17 0.15
C VAL A 6 -3.89 -13.29 -0.36
N VAL A 7 -4.68 -12.24 -0.17
CA VAL A 7 -6.03 -12.11 -0.75
C VAL A 7 -6.01 -10.98 -1.77
N VAL A 8 -6.46 -11.27 -3.00
CA VAL A 8 -6.67 -10.28 -4.06
C VAL A 8 -8.11 -10.41 -4.52
N GLN A 9 -8.87 -9.32 -4.45
CA GLN A 9 -10.29 -9.30 -4.76
C GLN A 9 -10.57 -8.88 -6.21
N ALA A 10 -11.85 -8.94 -6.58
CA ALA A 10 -12.31 -8.68 -7.94
C ALA A 10 -11.80 -7.34 -8.49
N GLN A 11 -11.38 -7.35 -9.75
CA GLN A 11 -10.97 -6.16 -10.51
C GLN A 11 -9.72 -5.44 -10.00
N ALA A 12 -9.00 -5.99 -9.01
CA ALA A 12 -7.69 -5.48 -8.65
C ALA A 12 -6.66 -5.74 -9.77
N SER A 13 -5.78 -4.77 -10.02
CA SER A 13 -4.69 -4.87 -10.98
C SER A 13 -3.34 -4.80 -10.29
N ILE A 14 -2.45 -5.74 -10.59
CA ILE A 14 -1.14 -5.88 -9.97
C ILE A 14 -0.04 -5.64 -11.00
N GLY A 15 0.77 -4.60 -10.78
CA GLY A 15 1.88 -4.24 -11.65
C GLY A 15 3.03 -5.25 -11.67
N THR A 16 3.89 -5.12 -12.68
CA THR A 16 5.06 -5.99 -12.85
C THR A 16 6.04 -5.78 -11.71
N GLY A 17 6.59 -6.87 -11.19
CA GLY A 17 7.57 -6.82 -10.09
C GLY A 17 6.95 -6.53 -8.71
N ALA A 18 5.63 -6.39 -8.60
CA ALA A 18 4.99 -6.19 -7.30
C ALA A 18 5.20 -7.40 -6.36
N ILE A 19 5.38 -7.12 -5.08
CA ILE A 19 5.54 -8.12 -4.02
C ILE A 19 4.34 -8.03 -3.08
N LEU A 20 3.55 -9.10 -3.02
CA LEU A 20 2.42 -9.25 -2.11
C LEU A 20 2.82 -10.23 -1.01
N ASN A 21 3.13 -9.70 0.17
CA ASN A 21 3.73 -10.48 1.24
C ASN A 21 2.67 -11.17 2.11
N THR A 22 3.12 -12.02 3.03
CA THR A 22 2.30 -12.98 3.76
C THR A 22 1.10 -12.31 4.44
N GLY A 23 -0.11 -12.80 4.14
CA GLY A 23 -1.34 -12.32 4.78
C GLY A 23 -1.77 -10.90 4.40
N CYS A 24 -1.19 -10.27 3.37
CA CYS A 24 -1.68 -8.97 2.91
C CYS A 24 -3.01 -9.11 2.15
N SER A 25 -3.83 -8.06 2.16
CA SER A 25 -5.09 -8.00 1.41
C SER A 25 -5.14 -6.81 0.46
N VAL A 26 -5.56 -7.09 -0.78
CA VAL A 26 -5.79 -6.13 -1.85
C VAL A 26 -7.26 -6.24 -2.24
N GLU A 27 -8.07 -5.30 -1.77
CA GLU A 27 -9.53 -5.31 -1.99
C GLU A 27 -9.92 -4.92 -3.43
N HIS A 28 -11.22 -4.87 -3.69
CA HIS A 28 -11.77 -4.68 -5.02
C HIS A 28 -11.31 -3.37 -5.67
N ASP A 29 -11.09 -3.42 -6.99
CA ASP A 29 -10.70 -2.26 -7.81
C ASP A 29 -9.38 -1.56 -7.40
N VAL A 30 -8.56 -2.20 -6.56
CA VAL A 30 -7.25 -1.65 -6.18
C VAL A 30 -6.27 -1.71 -7.35
N LYS A 31 -5.49 -0.65 -7.53
CA LYS A 31 -4.46 -0.58 -8.58
C LYS A 31 -3.08 -0.44 -7.97
N LEU A 32 -2.24 -1.45 -8.16
CA LEU A 32 -0.82 -1.40 -7.78
C LEU A 32 0.02 -1.21 -9.03
N ALA A 33 0.86 -0.18 -9.06
CA ALA A 33 1.82 0.05 -10.12
C ALA A 33 3.03 -0.91 -10.04
N ASN A 34 4.03 -0.69 -10.90
CA ASN A 34 5.19 -1.57 -10.99
C ASN A 34 6.08 -1.46 -9.74
N GLY A 35 6.64 -2.58 -9.28
CA GLY A 35 7.58 -2.61 -8.16
C GLY A 35 6.99 -2.29 -6.78
N VAL A 36 5.65 -2.19 -6.65
CA VAL A 36 4.99 -1.98 -5.36
C VAL A 36 5.27 -3.13 -4.39
N HIS A 37 5.56 -2.81 -3.13
CA HIS A 37 5.72 -3.81 -2.07
C HIS A 37 4.65 -3.66 -1.00
N ILE A 38 3.72 -4.62 -0.97
CA ILE A 38 2.73 -4.75 0.10
C ILE A 38 3.29 -5.72 1.15
N CYS A 39 3.73 -5.19 2.30
CA CYS A 39 4.38 -5.96 3.36
C CYS A 39 3.40 -6.88 4.12
N PRO A 40 3.91 -7.79 4.99
CA PRO A 40 3.06 -8.77 5.65
C PRO A 40 1.90 -8.13 6.41
N GLY A 41 0.71 -8.70 6.29
CA GLY A 41 -0.49 -8.22 6.98
C GLY A 41 -0.95 -6.80 6.63
N ALA A 42 -0.33 -6.12 5.66
CA ALA A 42 -0.81 -4.82 5.19
C ALA A 42 -2.15 -4.98 4.44
N ARG A 43 -3.07 -4.03 4.60
CA ARG A 43 -4.43 -4.11 4.05
C ARG A 43 -4.80 -2.86 3.27
N LEU A 44 -5.16 -3.03 2.01
CA LEU A 44 -5.67 -1.98 1.15
C LEU A 44 -7.17 -2.16 0.97
N ALA A 45 -7.98 -1.20 1.39
CA ALA A 45 -9.41 -1.19 1.12
C ALA A 45 -9.71 -0.89 -0.37
N GLY A 46 -10.98 -0.99 -0.76
CA GLY A 46 -11.38 -0.88 -2.16
C GLY A 46 -10.99 0.44 -2.83
N LEU A 47 -10.75 0.41 -4.14
CA LEU A 47 -10.44 1.59 -4.97
C LEU A 47 -9.15 2.35 -4.56
N VAL A 48 -8.25 1.74 -3.79
CA VAL A 48 -6.93 2.32 -3.49
C VAL A 48 -6.03 2.27 -4.72
N GLN A 49 -5.25 3.31 -4.94
CA GLN A 49 -4.22 3.38 -5.97
C GLN A 49 -2.85 3.54 -5.32
N VAL A 50 -1.89 2.71 -5.70
CA VAL A 50 -0.51 2.76 -5.17
C VAL A 50 0.47 2.91 -6.33
N GLY A 51 1.21 4.01 -6.31
CA GLY A 51 2.24 4.37 -7.29
C GLY A 51 3.45 3.44 -7.28
N SER A 52 4.29 3.59 -8.31
CA SER A 52 5.44 2.72 -8.59
C SER A 52 6.45 2.77 -7.46
N CYS A 53 7.12 1.65 -7.21
CA CYS A 53 8.18 1.54 -6.19
C CYS A 53 7.76 1.90 -4.75
N SER A 54 6.45 2.08 -4.49
CA SER A 54 5.95 2.41 -3.16
C SER A 54 5.89 1.19 -2.23
N TRP A 55 6.17 1.44 -0.96
CA TRP A 55 6.32 0.46 0.10
C TRP A 55 5.24 0.62 1.16
N ILE A 56 4.33 -0.35 1.28
CA ILE A 56 3.27 -0.35 2.29
C ILE A 56 3.71 -1.23 3.45
N GLY A 57 4.13 -0.63 4.56
CA GLY A 57 4.79 -1.29 5.69
C GLY A 57 3.94 -2.35 6.40
N ILE A 58 4.63 -3.22 7.15
CA ILE A 58 4.02 -4.37 7.84
C ILE A 58 2.83 -3.93 8.71
N GLY A 59 1.68 -4.60 8.54
CA GLY A 59 0.45 -4.30 9.29
C GLY A 59 -0.18 -2.93 9.03
N ALA A 60 0.29 -2.14 8.06
CA ALA A 60 -0.34 -0.87 7.71
C ALA A 60 -1.73 -1.08 7.09
N SER A 61 -2.61 -0.09 7.24
CA SER A 61 -3.94 -0.09 6.63
C SER A 61 -4.18 1.19 5.82
N VAL A 62 -4.84 1.04 4.69
CA VAL A 62 -5.22 2.15 3.80
C VAL A 62 -6.73 2.12 3.62
N ILE A 63 -7.42 3.21 3.95
CA ILE A 63 -8.87 3.32 3.73
C ILE A 63 -9.17 3.40 2.24
N GLN A 64 -10.44 3.21 1.87
CA GLN A 64 -10.89 3.17 0.48
C GLN A 64 -10.63 4.50 -0.23
N GLN A 65 -10.51 4.45 -1.57
CA GLN A 65 -10.41 5.62 -2.44
C GLN A 65 -9.19 6.53 -2.18
N ILE A 66 -8.13 6.00 -1.58
CA ILE A 66 -6.88 6.72 -1.36
C ILE A 66 -5.93 6.55 -2.55
N CYS A 67 -5.29 7.65 -2.95
CA CYS A 67 -4.17 7.67 -3.88
C CYS A 67 -2.85 7.82 -3.10
N ILE A 68 -1.99 6.82 -3.23
CA ILE A 68 -0.60 6.83 -2.75
C ILE A 68 0.30 7.01 -3.97
N GLY A 69 1.14 8.04 -3.96
CA GLY A 69 2.07 8.38 -5.03
C GLY A 69 3.16 7.34 -5.29
N ASP A 70 4.08 7.70 -6.19
CA ASP A 70 5.30 6.95 -6.51
C ASP A 70 6.36 7.14 -5.41
N ASP A 71 7.21 6.14 -5.21
CA ASP A 71 8.33 6.18 -4.23
C ASP A 71 7.90 6.55 -2.78
N VAL A 72 6.67 6.21 -2.39
CA VAL A 72 6.12 6.47 -1.05
C VAL A 72 6.45 5.34 -0.09
N THR A 73 6.87 5.67 1.13
CA THR A 73 6.99 4.71 2.23
C THR A 73 5.90 4.92 3.27
N VAL A 74 5.03 3.94 3.45
CA VAL A 74 4.09 3.88 4.59
C VAL A 74 4.73 3.06 5.71
N GLY A 75 4.87 3.66 6.89
CA GLY A 75 5.47 3.01 8.05
C GLY A 75 4.68 1.81 8.56
N ALA A 76 5.36 0.95 9.33
CA ALA A 76 4.75 -0.19 9.98
C ALA A 76 3.55 0.23 10.86
N GLY A 77 2.43 -0.48 10.75
CA GLY A 77 1.21 -0.24 11.52
C GLY A 77 0.51 1.10 11.27
N ALA A 78 0.92 1.87 10.26
CA ALA A 78 0.32 3.17 9.97
C ALA A 78 -1.10 3.02 9.39
N ALA A 79 -1.96 4.01 9.66
CA ALA A 79 -3.33 4.06 9.11
C ALA A 79 -3.46 5.25 8.14
N VAL A 80 -3.38 4.97 6.84
CA VAL A 80 -3.48 5.98 5.78
C VAL A 80 -4.95 6.32 5.56
N VAL A 81 -5.31 7.55 5.92
CA VAL A 81 -6.68 8.09 5.85
C VAL A 81 -6.82 9.29 4.90
N ARG A 82 -5.74 9.61 4.17
CA ARG A 82 -5.65 10.69 3.17
C ARG A 82 -4.62 10.33 2.11
N ASP A 83 -4.76 10.92 0.94
CA ASP A 83 -3.80 10.78 -0.15
C ASP A 83 -2.38 11.17 0.28
N LEU A 84 -1.40 10.48 -0.29
CA LEU A 84 0.02 10.71 -0.04
C LEU A 84 0.69 11.09 -1.36
N PRO A 85 1.38 12.24 -1.43
CA PRO A 85 2.12 12.63 -2.64
C PRO A 85 3.39 11.78 -2.80
N ASP A 86 3.99 11.86 -3.99
CA ASP A 86 5.20 11.11 -4.33
C ASP A 86 6.38 11.38 -3.37
N GLY A 87 7.23 10.38 -3.17
CA GLY A 87 8.51 10.50 -2.47
C GLY A 87 8.43 10.75 -0.96
N VAL A 88 7.25 10.68 -0.35
CA VAL A 88 7.09 10.93 1.09
C VAL A 88 7.20 9.64 1.91
N THR A 89 7.62 9.80 3.17
CA THR A 89 7.40 8.78 4.19
C THR A 89 6.20 9.20 5.05
N ALA A 90 5.24 8.31 5.30
CA ALA A 90 4.08 8.57 6.15
C ALA A 90 3.95 7.54 7.28
N VAL A 91 3.80 7.99 8.52
CA VAL A 91 3.80 7.10 9.71
C VAL A 91 2.68 7.48 10.69
N GLY A 92 2.31 6.54 11.55
CA GLY A 92 1.38 6.76 12.67
C GLY A 92 -0.09 6.45 12.37
N VAL A 93 -0.93 6.62 13.38
CA VAL A 93 -2.39 6.42 13.32
C VAL A 93 -3.07 7.68 13.86
N PRO A 94 -3.67 8.51 12.99
CA PRO A 94 -3.62 8.44 11.52
C PRO A 94 -2.23 8.78 10.95
N ALA A 95 -1.93 8.25 9.76
CA ALA A 95 -0.66 8.48 9.08
C ALA A 95 -0.46 9.97 8.78
N ARG A 96 0.77 10.45 9.00
CA ARG A 96 1.21 11.81 8.69
C ARG A 96 2.56 11.73 7.99
N VAL A 97 2.76 12.64 7.02
CA VAL A 97 4.06 12.79 6.36
C VAL A 97 5.10 13.11 7.42
N PHE A 98 6.13 12.27 7.47
CA PHE A 98 7.28 12.38 8.33
C PHE A 98 8.40 13.08 7.55
N PRO A 99 9.02 14.14 8.08
CA PRO A 99 10.17 14.75 7.45
C PRO A 99 11.33 13.75 7.40
N THR A 100 11.80 13.41 6.21
CA THR A 100 13.10 12.76 6.05
C THR A 100 14.19 13.76 6.43
N VAL A 101 15.08 13.36 7.33
CA VAL A 101 16.32 14.10 7.67
C VAL A 101 17.37 13.97 6.59
#